data_AF-A0AAU4SJ04-F1
#
_entry.id   AF-A0AAU4SJ04-F1
#
_cell.length_a   1.000
_cell.length_b   1.000
_cell.length_c   1.000
_cell.angle_alpha   90.00
_cell.angle_beta   90.00
_cell.angle_gamma   90.00
#
_symmetry.space_group_name_H-M   'P 1'
#
loop_
_entity.id
_entity.type
_entity.pdbx_description
1 polymer ?
#
loop_
_entity_poly.entity_id
_entity_poly.type
_entity_poly.pdbx_seq_one_letter_code
_entity_poly.pdbx_strand_id
1 'polypeptide(L)'
;MCRSFAPQGTAARALIALSSRSGDVAELITRRLAALAHSGLKALDEPTVRAVVRQAVRAVRTAPPVPPADPPADPALAALRRVVDELTASTYAIGELMLEIAPVYLSDTDAADVLALLCEKIGEPLEHGLAARRYAMSGDRRALHGTVL
;
A
#
# COMPACT_ATOMS: atom_id res chain seq x y z
N MET A 1 36.77 10.07 14.32
CA MET A 1 36.27 9.47 13.04
C MET A 1 34.78 9.72 12.95
N CYS A 2 34.37 10.75 12.20
CA CYS A 2 32.98 11.07 11.92
C CYS A 2 32.53 10.26 10.70
N ARG A 3 31.46 9.47 10.81
CA ARG A 3 30.75 8.93 9.65
C ARG A 3 29.38 9.61 9.56
N SER A 4 29.22 10.42 8.52
CA SER A 4 27.96 11.01 8.08
C SER A 4 26.89 9.94 7.87
N PHE A 5 25.77 10.09 8.57
CA PHE A 5 24.52 9.41 8.25
C PHE A 5 23.77 10.28 7.22
N ALA A 6 23.56 9.75 6.01
CA ALA A 6 22.80 10.42 4.96
C ALA A 6 21.28 10.41 5.27
N PRO A 7 20.52 11.47 4.93
CA PRO A 7 19.11 11.61 5.28
C PRO A 7 18.19 10.97 4.22
N GLN A 8 18.18 9.64 4.09
CA GLN A 8 17.29 8.95 3.14
C GLN A 8 15.89 8.65 3.72
N GLY A 9 15.64 9.00 4.99
CA GLY A 9 14.41 8.61 5.71
C GLY A 9 13.25 9.63 5.70
N THR A 10 13.42 10.83 5.14
CA THR A 10 12.37 11.88 5.17
C THR A 10 11.46 11.81 3.95
N ALA A 11 12.01 11.57 2.75
CA ALA A 11 11.24 11.47 1.52
C ALA A 11 10.30 10.24 1.52
N ALA A 12 10.78 9.08 1.98
CA ALA A 12 9.97 7.88 2.10
C ALA A 12 8.81 8.06 3.10
N ARG A 13 9.08 8.66 4.28
CA ARG A 13 8.03 8.97 5.27
C ARG A 13 7.04 10.01 4.76
N ALA A 14 7.50 11.02 4.02
CA ALA A 14 6.64 12.01 3.39
C ALA A 14 5.74 11.38 2.31
N LEU A 15 6.26 10.43 1.52
CA LEU A 15 5.50 9.70 0.51
C LEU A 15 4.48 8.74 1.15
N ILE A 16 4.83 8.04 2.22
CA ILE A 16 3.90 7.18 2.97
C ILE A 16 2.78 8.03 3.58
N ALA A 17 3.12 9.14 4.26
CA ALA A 17 2.14 10.07 4.81
C ALA A 17 1.28 10.77 3.74
N LEU A 18 1.80 10.94 2.52
CA LEU A 18 1.03 11.48 1.39
C LEU A 18 0.10 10.41 0.81
N SER A 19 0.57 9.17 0.68
CA SER A 19 -0.23 8.04 0.19
C SER A 19 -1.40 7.71 1.12
N SER A 20 -1.19 7.81 2.43
CA SER A 20 -2.23 7.57 3.44
C SER A 20 -3.30 8.67 3.49
N ARG A 21 -3.06 9.83 2.87
CA ARG A 21 -3.97 10.99 2.84
C ARG A 21 -4.70 11.16 1.52
N SER A 22 -4.57 10.20 0.61
CA SER A 22 -5.33 10.14 -0.64
C SER A 22 -6.85 10.10 -0.39
N GLY A 23 -7.29 9.42 0.69
CA GLY A 23 -8.66 9.42 1.17
C GLY A 23 -9.17 10.82 1.56
N ASP A 24 -8.40 11.56 2.37
CA ASP A 24 -8.74 12.92 2.80
C ASP A 24 -8.96 13.87 1.60
N VAL A 25 -8.13 13.72 0.56
CA VAL A 25 -8.23 14.51 -0.68
C VAL A 25 -9.53 14.17 -1.42
N ALA A 26 -9.87 12.90 -1.55
CA ALA A 26 -11.08 12.45 -2.22
C ALA A 26 -12.35 12.91 -1.47
N GLU A 27 -12.36 12.81 -0.14
CA GLU A 27 -13.47 13.27 0.69
C GLU A 27 -13.67 14.79 0.58
N LEU A 28 -12.59 15.56 0.63
CA LEU A 28 -12.64 17.02 0.56
C LEU A 28 -13.02 17.53 -0.84
N ILE A 29 -12.62 16.82 -1.90
CA ILE A 29 -13.12 17.07 -3.27
C ILE A 29 -14.62 16.78 -3.33
N THR A 30 -15.06 15.62 -2.85
CA THR A 30 -16.47 15.19 -2.87
C THR A 30 -17.36 16.18 -2.12
N ARG A 31 -16.95 16.61 -0.93
CA ARG A 31 -17.68 17.59 -0.10
C ARG A 31 -17.80 18.94 -0.80
N ARG A 32 -16.74 19.40 -1.47
CA ARG A 32 -16.75 20.69 -2.19
C ARG A 32 -17.59 20.64 -3.45
N LEU A 33 -17.51 19.56 -4.22
CA LEU A 33 -18.36 19.36 -5.39
C LEU A 33 -19.84 19.27 -4.99
N ALA A 34 -20.15 18.61 -3.88
CA ALA A 34 -21.51 18.60 -3.32
C ALA A 34 -21.98 20.01 -2.91
N ALA A 35 -21.15 20.79 -2.22
CA ALA A 35 -21.48 22.17 -1.85
C ALA A 35 -21.72 23.07 -3.09
N LEU A 36 -20.92 22.88 -4.15
CA LEU A 36 -21.08 23.58 -5.42
C LEU A 36 -22.38 23.19 -6.13
N ALA A 37 -22.73 21.91 -6.15
CA ALA A 37 -24.01 21.44 -6.67
C ALA A 37 -25.20 22.03 -5.90
N HIS A 38 -25.10 22.14 -4.56
CA HIS A 38 -26.12 22.77 -3.72
C HIS A 38 -26.21 24.30 -3.91
N SER A 39 -25.14 24.95 -4.38
CA SER A 39 -25.14 26.38 -4.71
C SER A 39 -25.76 26.71 -6.08
N GLY A 40 -26.24 25.70 -6.83
CA GLY A 40 -26.96 25.89 -8.09
C GLY A 40 -26.11 25.85 -9.36
N LEU A 41 -24.88 25.31 -9.30
CA LEU A 41 -24.06 25.06 -10.49
C LEU A 41 -24.72 23.98 -11.36
N LYS A 42 -25.19 24.37 -12.55
CA LYS A 42 -25.85 23.46 -13.51
C LYS A 42 -24.88 22.61 -14.33
N ALA A 43 -23.62 23.00 -14.43
CA ALA A 43 -22.58 22.25 -15.15
C ALA A 43 -21.22 22.45 -14.46
N LEU A 44 -20.48 21.35 -14.30
CA LEU A 44 -19.10 21.36 -13.83
C LEU A 44 -18.17 21.44 -15.05
N ASP A 45 -17.58 22.60 -15.28
CA ASP A 45 -16.54 22.76 -16.28
C ASP A 45 -15.18 22.26 -15.76
N GLU A 46 -14.33 21.79 -16.67
CA GLU A 46 -12.98 21.29 -16.38
C GLU A 46 -12.10 22.29 -15.59
N PRO A 47 -12.08 23.61 -15.89
CA PRO A 47 -11.32 24.57 -15.09
C PRO A 47 -11.78 24.64 -13.63
N THR A 48 -13.09 24.60 -13.38
CA THR A 48 -13.65 24.57 -12.01
C THR A 48 -13.23 23.32 -11.25
N VAL A 49 -13.32 22.13 -11.86
CA VAL A 49 -12.87 20.89 -11.22
C VAL A 49 -11.37 20.94 -10.91
N ARG A 50 -10.56 21.43 -11.86
CA ARG A 50 -9.11 21.57 -11.69
C ARG A 50 -8.75 22.53 -10.55
N ALA A 51 -9.50 23.63 -10.40
CA ALA A 51 -9.33 24.58 -9.30
C ALA A 51 -9.67 23.94 -7.94
N VAL A 52 -10.78 23.20 -7.87
CA VAL A 52 -11.21 22.48 -6.66
C VAL A 52 -10.16 21.45 -6.23
N VAL A 53 -9.64 20.65 -7.18
CA VAL A 53 -8.59 19.65 -6.91
C VAL A 53 -7.31 20.33 -6.42
N ARG A 54 -6.83 21.38 -7.09
CA ARG A 54 -5.63 22.12 -6.66
C ARG A 54 -5.79 22.72 -5.26
N GLN A 55 -6.96 23.26 -4.96
CA GLN A 55 -7.25 23.84 -3.65
C GLN A 55 -7.37 22.75 -2.58
N ALA A 56 -7.91 21.57 -2.91
CA ALA A 56 -8.00 20.44 -2.00
C ALA A 56 -6.60 19.89 -1.66
N VAL A 57 -5.77 19.66 -2.68
CA VAL A 57 -4.37 19.24 -2.51
C VAL A 57 -3.56 20.26 -1.71
N ARG A 58 -3.74 21.56 -1.98
CA ARG A 58 -3.05 22.61 -1.23
C ARG A 58 -3.48 22.62 0.24
N ALA A 59 -4.78 22.48 0.52
CA ALA A 59 -5.29 22.43 1.89
C ALA A 59 -4.72 21.24 2.68
N VAL A 60 -4.64 20.05 2.05
CA VAL A 60 -4.04 18.86 2.66
C VAL A 60 -2.54 19.06 2.90
N ARG A 61 -1.82 19.67 1.95
CA ARG A 61 -0.38 19.95 2.07
C ARG A 61 -0.04 20.97 3.15
N THR A 62 -0.90 21.96 3.38
CA THR A 62 -0.68 23.02 4.39
C THR A 62 -1.30 22.71 5.74
N ALA A 63 -2.18 21.71 5.82
CA ALA A 63 -2.73 21.27 7.10
C ALA A 63 -1.58 20.70 7.96
N PRO A 64 -1.46 21.11 9.23
CA PRO A 64 -0.52 20.49 10.14
C PRO A 64 -0.77 18.97 10.17
N PRO A 65 0.28 18.14 10.32
CA PRO A 65 0.11 16.71 10.44
C PRO A 65 -0.91 16.46 11.55
N VAL A 66 -2.03 15.83 11.18
CA VAL A 66 -3.02 15.40 12.16
C VAL A 66 -2.22 14.52 13.13
N PRO A 67 -2.21 14.83 14.45
CA PRO A 67 -1.60 13.93 15.42
C PRO A 67 -2.13 12.53 15.14
N PRO A 68 -1.29 11.48 15.24
CA PRO A 68 -1.69 10.12 14.87
C PRO A 68 -3.06 9.88 15.49
N ALA A 69 -4.05 9.66 14.63
CA ALA A 69 -5.42 9.50 15.08
C ALA A 69 -5.41 8.46 16.20
N ASP A 70 -6.14 8.75 17.28
CA ASP A 70 -6.45 7.72 18.26
C ASP A 70 -6.91 6.46 17.50
N PRO A 71 -6.54 5.27 17.98
CA PRO A 71 -6.88 4.01 17.32
C PRO A 71 -8.36 4.05 16.89
N PRO A 72 -8.67 3.53 15.69
CA PRO A 72 -9.98 3.72 15.06
C PRO A 72 -11.07 3.52 16.10
N ALA A 73 -11.87 4.56 16.33
CA ALA A 73 -12.97 4.52 17.31
C ALA A 73 -13.98 3.42 16.96
N ASP A 74 -13.93 2.92 15.72
CA ASP A 74 -14.66 1.74 15.27
C ASP A 74 -13.90 0.44 15.61
N PRO A 75 -14.38 -0.35 16.61
CA PRO A 75 -13.79 -1.62 16.96
C PRO A 75 -13.88 -2.66 15.83
N ALA A 76 -14.83 -2.54 14.89
CA ALA A 76 -14.94 -3.45 13.75
C ALA A 76 -13.79 -3.23 12.75
N LEU A 77 -13.43 -1.97 12.47
CA LEU A 77 -12.29 -1.63 11.64
C LEU A 77 -10.97 -2.06 12.30
N ALA A 78 -10.86 -1.92 13.63
CA ALA A 78 -9.70 -2.41 14.39
C ALA A 78 -9.56 -3.94 14.30
N ALA A 79 -10.68 -4.67 14.42
CA ALA A 79 -10.69 -6.13 14.29
C ALA A 79 -10.30 -6.57 12.88
N LEU A 80 -10.85 -5.93 11.83
CA LEU A 80 -10.48 -6.23 10.45
C LEU A 80 -8.99 -5.98 10.19
N ARG A 81 -8.44 -4.90 10.74
CA ARG A 81 -7.01 -4.60 10.60
C ARG A 81 -6.13 -5.68 11.21
N ARG A 82 -6.49 -6.19 12.39
CA ARG A 82 -5.78 -7.31 13.03
C ARG A 82 -5.81 -8.56 12.15
N VAL A 83 -6.98 -8.92 11.61
CA VAL A 83 -7.10 -10.07 10.70
C VAL A 83 -6.20 -9.91 9.48
N VAL A 84 -6.13 -8.71 8.89
CA VAL A 84 -5.24 -8.44 7.74
C VAL A 84 -3.76 -8.54 8.14
N ASP A 85 -3.38 -8.05 9.31
CA ASP A 85 -1.99 -8.14 9.79
C ASP A 85 -1.61 -9.59 10.15
N GLU A 86 -2.52 -10.37 10.74
CA GLU A 86 -2.35 -11.81 10.97
C GLU A 86 -2.21 -12.59 9.66
N LEU A 87 -3.08 -12.29 8.68
CA LEU A 87 -2.99 -12.88 7.34
C LEU A 87 -1.65 -12.54 6.68
N THR A 88 -1.22 -11.29 6.79
CA THR A 88 0.08 -10.85 6.25
C THR A 88 1.23 -11.62 6.90
N ALA A 89 1.21 -11.79 8.23
CA ALA A 89 2.23 -12.56 8.94
C ALA A 89 2.23 -14.03 8.50
N SER A 90 1.05 -14.62 8.30
CA SER A 90 0.91 -15.97 7.77
C SER A 90 1.47 -16.09 6.35
N THR A 91 1.18 -15.13 5.45
CA THR A 91 1.74 -15.11 4.09
C THR A 91 3.25 -14.97 4.10
N TYR A 92 3.82 -14.18 5.02
CA TYR A 92 5.27 -14.08 5.18
C TYR A 92 5.88 -15.42 5.59
N ALA A 93 5.29 -16.10 6.57
CA ALA A 93 5.73 -17.44 7.00
C ALA A 93 5.64 -18.47 5.88
N ILE A 94 4.58 -18.43 5.06
CA ILE A 94 4.49 -19.26 3.84
C ILE A 94 5.64 -18.94 2.89
N GLY A 95 5.96 -17.66 2.68
CA GLY A 95 7.10 -17.25 1.87
C GLY A 95 8.45 -17.75 2.41
N GLU A 96 8.63 -17.82 3.73
CA GLU A 96 9.82 -18.43 4.35
C GLU A 96 9.91 -19.93 4.03
N LEU A 97 8.78 -20.66 4.08
CA LEU A 97 8.72 -22.05 3.65
C LEU A 97 9.05 -22.20 2.15
N MET A 98 8.57 -21.28 1.31
CA MET A 98 8.93 -21.27 -0.11
C MET A 98 10.43 -21.05 -0.32
N LEU A 99 11.09 -20.30 0.57
CA LEU A 99 12.55 -20.09 0.53
C LEU A 99 13.36 -21.30 0.98
N GLU A 100 12.82 -22.16 1.84
CA GLU A 100 13.46 -23.44 2.18
C GLU A 100 13.54 -24.36 0.95
N ILE A 101 12.52 -24.30 0.08
CA ILE A 101 12.42 -25.11 -1.13
C ILE A 101 13.11 -24.47 -2.33
N ALA A 102 12.94 -23.15 -2.50
CA ALA A 102 13.56 -22.35 -3.55
C ALA A 102 14.38 -21.20 -2.93
N PRO A 103 15.65 -21.44 -2.57
CA PRO A 103 16.48 -20.47 -1.85
C PRO A 103 16.72 -19.17 -2.60
N VAL A 104 17.09 -18.12 -1.86
CA VAL A 104 17.29 -16.74 -2.36
C VAL A 104 18.25 -16.63 -3.55
N TYR A 105 19.24 -17.52 -3.66
CA TYR A 105 20.21 -17.49 -4.75
C TYR A 105 19.64 -17.99 -6.10
N LEU A 106 18.47 -18.63 -6.10
CA LEU A 106 17.80 -19.05 -7.33
C LEU A 106 17.10 -17.87 -8.01
N SER A 107 17.18 -17.84 -9.33
CA SER A 107 16.36 -16.93 -10.14
C SER A 107 14.87 -17.28 -10.02
N ASP A 108 13.98 -16.36 -10.37
CA ASP A 108 12.54 -16.65 -10.34
C ASP A 108 12.16 -17.77 -11.32
N THR A 109 12.88 -17.90 -12.46
CA THR A 109 12.67 -19.00 -13.42
C THR A 109 13.07 -20.33 -12.82
N ASP A 110 14.27 -20.43 -12.23
CA ASP A 110 14.74 -21.68 -11.61
C ASP A 110 13.89 -22.03 -10.38
N ALA A 111 13.44 -21.02 -9.62
CA ALA A 111 12.53 -21.19 -8.50
C ALA A 111 11.15 -21.68 -8.97
N ALA A 112 10.66 -21.22 -10.12
CA ALA A 112 9.39 -21.65 -10.69
C ALA A 112 9.40 -23.16 -10.98
N ASP A 113 10.47 -23.66 -11.57
CA ASP A 113 10.62 -25.09 -11.88
C ASP A 113 10.59 -25.97 -10.62
N VAL A 114 11.25 -25.52 -9.54
CA VAL A 114 11.29 -26.25 -8.27
C VAL A 114 9.96 -26.16 -7.51
N LEU A 115 9.31 -24.98 -7.53
CA LEU A 115 8.07 -24.74 -6.80
C LEU A 115 6.83 -25.29 -7.50
N ALA A 116 6.84 -25.46 -8.82
CA ALA A 116 5.69 -25.93 -9.60
C ALA A 116 5.05 -27.21 -9.02
N LEU A 117 5.89 -28.21 -8.70
CA LEU A 117 5.42 -29.48 -8.15
C LEU A 117 4.81 -29.33 -6.74
N LEU A 118 5.37 -28.43 -5.92
CA LEU A 118 4.84 -28.18 -4.59
C LEU A 118 3.49 -27.45 -4.66
N CYS A 119 3.43 -26.38 -5.45
CA CYS A 119 2.23 -25.58 -5.70
C CYS A 119 1.07 -26.44 -6.23
N GLU A 120 1.34 -27.32 -7.19
CA GLU A 120 0.35 -28.28 -7.70
C GLU A 120 -0.21 -29.18 -6.59
N LYS A 121 0.66 -29.72 -5.73
CA LYS A 121 0.24 -30.62 -4.63
C LYS A 121 -0.59 -29.95 -3.56
N ILE A 122 -0.35 -28.67 -3.29
CA ILE A 122 -1.10 -27.90 -2.29
C ILE A 122 -2.30 -27.16 -2.90
N GLY A 123 -2.50 -27.27 -4.22
CA GLY A 123 -3.59 -26.61 -4.93
C GLY A 123 -3.45 -25.09 -5.02
N GLU A 124 -2.24 -24.56 -4.86
CA GLU A 124 -1.96 -23.13 -4.97
C GLU A 124 -1.42 -22.78 -6.36
N PRO A 125 -1.80 -21.63 -6.94
CA PRO A 125 -1.19 -21.12 -8.16
C PRO A 125 0.31 -20.89 -7.98
N LEU A 126 1.11 -21.24 -8.99
CA LEU A 126 2.56 -21.05 -8.95
C LEU A 126 2.94 -19.58 -8.76
N GLU A 127 2.16 -18.67 -9.35
CA GLU A 127 2.34 -17.23 -9.22
C GLU A 127 2.23 -16.78 -7.76
N HIS A 128 1.34 -17.41 -6.97
CA HIS A 128 1.20 -17.13 -5.54
C HIS A 128 2.44 -17.60 -4.79
N GLY A 129 2.93 -18.83 -5.06
CA GLY A 129 4.17 -19.33 -4.46
C GLY A 129 5.37 -18.41 -4.72
N LEU A 130 5.54 -17.96 -5.97
CA LEU A 130 6.60 -17.03 -6.36
C LEU A 130 6.43 -15.64 -5.73
N ALA A 131 5.19 -15.15 -5.62
CA ALA A 131 4.90 -13.89 -4.97
C ALA A 131 5.19 -13.93 -3.46
N ALA A 132 4.81 -15.01 -2.77
CA ALA A 132 5.13 -15.24 -1.36
C ALA A 132 6.65 -15.34 -1.13
N ARG A 133 7.37 -16.05 -2.02
CA ARG A 133 8.84 -16.12 -1.99
C ARG A 133 9.49 -14.73 -2.10
N ARG A 134 9.08 -13.92 -3.09
CA ARG A 134 9.56 -12.53 -3.25
C ARG A 134 9.21 -11.65 -2.05
N TYR A 135 8.03 -11.87 -1.48
CA TYR A 135 7.61 -11.15 -0.28
C TYR A 135 8.49 -11.49 0.92
N ALA A 136 8.82 -12.76 1.16
CA ALA A 136 9.72 -13.15 2.24
C ALA A 136 11.15 -12.62 2.04
N MET A 137 11.65 -12.56 0.79
CA MET A 137 12.97 -11.99 0.51
C MET A 137 13.06 -10.48 0.78
N SER A 138 12.01 -9.74 0.43
CA SER A 138 12.03 -8.27 0.43
C SER A 138 11.37 -7.63 1.64
N GLY A 139 10.43 -8.33 2.28
CA GLY A 139 9.48 -7.76 3.24
C GLY A 139 8.50 -6.76 2.61
N ASP A 140 8.52 -6.55 1.29
CA ASP A 140 7.64 -5.59 0.61
C ASP A 140 6.33 -6.26 0.20
N ARG A 141 5.22 -5.85 0.83
CA ARG A 141 3.86 -6.36 0.55
C ARG A 141 3.47 -6.22 -0.92
N ARG A 142 4.08 -5.31 -1.68
CA ARG A 142 3.82 -5.14 -3.12
C ARG A 142 4.22 -6.36 -3.95
N ALA A 143 5.18 -7.15 -3.47
CA ALA A 143 5.60 -8.38 -4.12
C ALA A 143 4.46 -9.40 -4.27
N LEU A 144 3.45 -9.35 -3.39
CA LEU A 144 2.26 -10.19 -3.43
C LEU A 144 1.33 -9.89 -4.62
N HIS A 145 1.40 -8.68 -5.18
CA HIS A 145 0.51 -8.23 -6.25
C HIS A 145 1.12 -8.35 -7.66
N GLY A 146 2.28 -9.01 -7.80
CA GLY A 146 2.89 -9.26 -9.10
C GLY A 146 3.54 -8.05 -9.77
N THR A 147 3.35 -6.83 -9.25
CA THR A 147 4.01 -5.61 -9.77
C THR A 147 5.38 -5.43 -9.13
N VAL A 148 6.38 -6.09 -9.71
CA VAL A 148 7.79 -5.66 -9.58
C VAL A 148 8.20 -5.21 -10.97
N LEU A 149 8.25 -3.88 -11.16
CA LEU A 149 8.98 -3.23 -12.25
C LEU A 149 10.38 -2.90 -11.75
#